data_AF-A0AAW1DLW3-F1
#
_entry.id   AF-A0AAW1DLW3-F1
#
_cell.length_a   1.000
_cell.length_b   1.000
_cell.length_c   1.000
_cell.angle_alpha   90.00
_cell.angle_beta   90.00
_cell.angle_gamma   90.00
#
_symmetry.space_group_name_H-M   'P 1'
#
loop_
_entity.id
_entity.type
_entity.pdbx_description
1 polymer ?
#
loop_
_entity_poly.entity_id
_entity_poly.type
_entity_poly.pdbx_seq_one_letter_code
_entity_poly.pdbx_strand_id
1 'polypeptide(L)'
;MFQIKILAKESFNFTFGPDPVSTFVTAFYDAVLLYAYALNETLANGYNGSIGEEITRRMWNRTIQGITGPVTIDANGDRVTDYSLLDMDPETGTFKVISK
;
A
#
# COMPACT_ATOMS: atom_id res chain seq x y z
N MET A 1 -13.97 11.23 -11.65
CA MET A 1 -13.53 12.02 -10.48
C MET A 1 -13.76 13.51 -10.66
N PHE A 2 -13.34 14.13 -11.77
CA PHE A 2 -13.45 15.59 -11.98
C PHE A 2 -14.90 16.13 -11.93
N GLN A 3 -15.84 15.46 -12.60
CA GLN A 3 -17.27 15.84 -12.57
C GLN A 3 -17.88 15.76 -11.16
N ILE A 4 -17.47 14.79 -10.34
CA ILE A 4 -17.94 14.65 -8.95
C ILE A 4 -17.42 15.81 -8.10
N LYS A 5 -16.17 16.24 -8.31
CA LYS A 5 -15.60 17.39 -7.60
C LYS A 5 -16.34 18.69 -7.92
N ILE A 6 -16.68 18.91 -9.20
CA ILE A 6 -17.47 20.07 -9.63
C ILE A 6 -18.87 20.02 -9.00
N LEU A 7 -19.57 18.90 -9.14
CA LEU A 7 -20.92 18.74 -8.62
C LEU A 7 -20.98 18.94 -7.10
N ALA A 8 -19.99 18.41 -6.36
CA ALA A 8 -19.90 18.60 -4.91
C ALA A 8 -19.69 20.07 -4.53
N LYS A 9 -18.90 20.81 -5.31
CA LYS A 9 -18.68 22.24 -5.08
C LYS A 9 -19.92 23.06 -5.38
N GLU A 10 -20.59 22.79 -6.49
CA GLU A 10 -21.79 23.54 -6.91
C GLU A 10 -23.00 23.24 -6.03
N SER A 11 -23.21 21.96 -5.66
CA SER A 11 -24.41 21.53 -4.94
C SER A 11 -24.29 21.64 -3.43
N PHE A 12 -23.08 21.52 -2.87
CA PHE A 12 -22.86 21.43 -1.41
C PHE A 12 -21.78 22.39 -0.89
N ASN A 13 -21.24 23.27 -1.73
CA ASN A 13 -20.09 24.15 -1.41
C ASN A 13 -18.85 23.40 -0.87
N PHE A 14 -18.76 22.10 -1.12
CA PHE A 14 -17.69 21.25 -0.63
C PHE A 14 -16.53 21.19 -1.64
N THR A 15 -15.31 21.45 -1.19
CA THR A 15 -14.11 21.31 -2.01
C THR A 15 -13.31 20.11 -1.53
N PHE A 16 -13.04 19.17 -2.42
CA PHE A 16 -12.10 18.08 -2.13
C PHE A 16 -10.70 18.65 -1.90
N GLY A 17 -9.98 18.12 -0.92
CA GLY A 17 -8.56 18.40 -0.71
C GLY A 17 -7.68 17.89 -1.87
N PRO A 18 -6.35 18.02 -1.75
CA PRO A 18 -5.43 17.40 -2.69
C PRO A 18 -5.73 15.91 -2.83
N ASP A 19 -5.62 15.39 -4.05
CA ASP A 19 -5.85 13.98 -4.29
C ASP A 19 -4.82 13.16 -3.49
N PRO A 20 -5.26 12.19 -2.68
CA PRO A 20 -4.33 11.33 -1.98
C PRO A 20 -3.49 10.54 -3.00
N VAL A 21 -2.24 10.25 -2.64
CA VAL A 21 -1.40 9.37 -3.45
C VAL A 21 -2.09 8.01 -3.51
N SER A 22 -2.23 7.47 -4.73
CA SER A 22 -2.87 6.19 -4.96
C SER A 22 -2.21 5.08 -4.16
N THR A 23 -3.02 4.21 -3.56
CA THR A 23 -2.58 3.00 -2.86
C THR A 23 -1.77 2.09 -3.78
N PHE A 24 -2.06 2.06 -5.08
CA PHE A 24 -1.26 1.31 -6.05
C PHE A 24 0.15 1.88 -6.19
N VAL A 25 0.30 3.21 -6.25
CA VAL A 25 1.62 3.85 -6.38
C VAL A 25 2.49 3.55 -5.18
N THR A 26 1.92 3.65 -3.99
CA THR A 26 2.65 3.34 -2.75
C THR A 26 2.94 1.85 -2.60
N ALA A 27 2.03 0.96 -3.01
CA ALA A 27 2.28 -0.48 -3.05
C ALA A 27 3.41 -0.87 -4.01
N PHE A 28 3.47 -0.26 -5.21
CA PHE A 28 4.58 -0.49 -6.15
C PHE A 28 5.92 -0.01 -5.61
N TYR A 29 5.93 1.14 -4.91
CA TYR A 29 7.13 1.62 -4.24
C TYR A 29 7.65 0.59 -3.22
N ASP A 30 6.76 0.10 -2.35
CA ASP A 30 7.11 -0.92 -1.35
C ASP A 30 7.58 -2.23 -2.01
N ALA A 31 6.99 -2.62 -3.14
CA ALA A 31 7.38 -3.82 -3.88
C ALA A 31 8.80 -3.72 -4.46
N VAL A 32 9.18 -2.56 -5.02
CA VAL A 32 10.55 -2.32 -5.51
C VAL A 32 11.55 -2.33 -4.36
N LEU A 33 11.18 -1.74 -3.21
CA LEU A 33 12.02 -1.76 -2.02
C LEU A 33 12.23 -3.19 -1.49
N LEU A 34 11.16 -3.99 -1.41
CA LEU A 34 11.22 -5.40 -1.05
C LEU A 34 12.13 -6.19 -2.00
N TYR A 35 11.97 -5.99 -3.30
CA TYR A 35 12.82 -6.61 -4.32
C TYR A 35 14.30 -6.23 -4.11
N ALA A 36 14.59 -4.96 -3.84
CA ALA A 36 15.96 -4.50 -3.60
C ALA A 36 16.60 -5.19 -2.38
N TYR A 37 15.85 -5.36 -1.28
CA TYR A 37 16.33 -6.11 -0.11
C TYR A 37 16.61 -7.58 -0.45
N ALA A 38 15.67 -8.25 -1.10
CA ALA A 38 15.81 -9.66 -1.47
C ALA A 38 16.95 -9.88 -2.48
N LEU A 39 17.13 -8.98 -3.44
CA LEU A 39 18.24 -9.02 -4.40
C LEU A 39 19.58 -8.83 -3.68
N ASN A 40 19.69 -7.85 -2.78
CA ASN A 40 20.91 -7.61 -2.02
C ASN A 40 21.31 -8.84 -1.19
N GLU A 41 20.36 -9.47 -0.52
CA GLU A 41 20.58 -10.72 0.22
C GLU A 41 20.97 -11.88 -0.71
N THR A 42 20.36 -11.98 -1.89
CA THR A 42 20.68 -13.00 -2.89
C THR A 42 22.15 -12.88 -3.32
N LEU A 43 22.59 -11.68 -3.67
CA LEU A 43 23.97 -11.39 -4.07
C LEU A 43 24.97 -11.61 -2.92
N ALA A 44 24.63 -11.20 -1.70
CA ALA A 44 25.47 -11.40 -0.52
C ALA A 44 25.70 -12.88 -0.19
N ASN A 45 24.77 -13.76 -0.56
CA ASN A 45 24.90 -15.20 -0.41
C ASN A 45 25.59 -15.90 -1.61
N GLY A 46 26.15 -15.14 -2.56
CA GLY A 46 26.89 -15.67 -3.70
C GLY A 46 26.02 -16.23 -4.82
N TYR A 47 24.70 -16.02 -4.77
CA TYR A 47 23.80 -16.39 -5.86
C TYR A 47 23.81 -15.32 -6.96
N ASN A 48 23.52 -15.73 -8.19
CA ASN A 48 23.36 -14.80 -9.30
C ASN A 48 22.01 -14.08 -9.20
N GLY A 49 22.01 -12.75 -9.33
CA GLY A 49 20.79 -11.91 -9.35
C GLY A 49 19.85 -12.19 -10.52
N SER A 50 20.23 -13.04 -11.48
CA SER A 50 19.32 -13.54 -12.52
C SER A 50 18.45 -14.72 -12.07
N ILE A 51 18.70 -15.30 -10.89
CA ILE A 51 17.90 -16.41 -10.36
C ILE A 51 16.67 -15.84 -9.64
N GLY A 52 15.60 -15.59 -10.42
CA GLY A 52 14.37 -15.01 -9.90
C GLY A 52 13.72 -15.81 -8.78
N GLU A 53 13.87 -17.15 -8.77
CA GLU A 53 13.36 -18.02 -7.70
C GLU A 53 14.01 -17.72 -6.35
N GLU A 54 15.32 -17.53 -6.32
CA GLU A 54 16.09 -17.24 -5.10
C GLU A 54 15.75 -15.87 -4.52
N ILE A 55 15.50 -14.88 -5.39
CA ILE A 55 15.05 -13.56 -4.99
C ILE A 55 13.62 -13.64 -4.45
N THR A 56 12.71 -14.29 -5.19
CA THR A 56 11.30 -14.42 -4.82
C THR A 56 11.13 -15.13 -3.49
N ARG A 57 11.86 -16.23 -3.25
CA ARG A 57 11.83 -16.94 -1.96
C ARG A 57 12.28 -16.07 -0.78
N ARG A 58 13.22 -15.15 -1.00
CA ARG A 58 13.67 -14.18 0.02
C ARG A 58 12.71 -13.01 0.22
N MET A 59 11.74 -12.81 -0.67
CA MET A 59 10.69 -11.82 -0.50
C MET A 59 9.55 -12.33 0.40
N TRP A 60 9.36 -13.65 0.50
CA TRP A 60 8.25 -14.27 1.23
C TRP A 60 8.51 -14.39 2.73
N ASN A 61 7.44 -14.55 3.50
CA ASN A 61 7.45 -14.77 4.95
C ASN A 61 8.30 -13.76 5.74
N ARG A 62 8.18 -12.47 5.42
CA ARG A 62 8.95 -11.40 6.07
C ARG A 62 8.17 -10.10 6.16
N THR A 63 8.63 -9.23 7.04
CA THR A 63 8.15 -7.86 7.16
C THR A 63 9.27 -6.88 6.80
N ILE A 64 8.94 -5.87 6.01
CA ILE A 64 9.82 -4.72 5.75
C ILE A 64 9.14 -3.43 6.19
N GLN A 65 9.94 -2.39 6.43
CA GLN A 65 9.41 -1.05 6.65
C GLN A 65 9.25 -0.34 5.30
N GLY A 66 8.00 -0.23 4.83
CA GLY A 66 7.64 0.49 3.61
C GLY A 66 7.28 1.96 3.87
N ILE A 67 6.94 2.68 2.80
CA ILE A 67 6.46 4.07 2.87
C ILE A 67 5.04 4.16 3.45
N THR A 68 4.28 3.06 3.34
CA THR A 68 2.92 2.92 3.89
C THR A 68 2.88 2.41 5.33
N GLY A 69 4.05 2.13 5.92
CA GLY A 69 4.17 1.42 7.20
C GLY A 69 4.79 0.03 7.05
N PRO A 70 4.69 -0.83 8.07
CA PRO A 70 5.12 -2.22 7.98
C PRO A 70 4.39 -2.96 6.85
N VAL A 71 5.15 -3.67 6.01
CA VAL A 71 4.62 -4.48 4.91
C VAL A 71 5.03 -5.93 5.15
N THR A 72 4.06 -6.78 5.41
CA THR A 72 4.29 -8.21 5.64
C THR A 72 3.88 -9.01 4.41
N ILE A 73 4.80 -9.83 3.92
CA ILE A 73 4.52 -10.85 2.91
C ILE A 73 4.43 -12.19 3.62
N ASP A 74 3.36 -12.92 3.41
CA ASP A 74 3.14 -14.22 4.02
C ASP A 74 4.00 -15.31 3.37
N ALA A 75 3.87 -16.55 3.86
CA ALA A 75 4.62 -17.69 3.35
C ALA A 75 4.20 -18.15 1.95
N ASN A 76 3.08 -17.66 1.42
CA ASN A 76 2.60 -17.94 0.06
C ASN A 76 2.99 -16.83 -0.94
N GLY A 77 3.60 -15.74 -0.45
CA GLY A 77 4.01 -14.61 -1.28
C GLY A 77 2.99 -13.49 -1.39
N ASP A 78 1.91 -13.54 -0.61
CA ASP A 78 0.86 -12.54 -0.63
C ASP A 78 1.11 -11.45 0.43
N ARG A 79 0.77 -10.21 0.08
CA ARG A 79 0.83 -9.10 1.05
C ARG A 79 -0.32 -9.22 2.04
N VAL A 80 0.00 -9.35 3.33
CA VAL A 80 -0.97 -9.22 4.42
C VAL A 80 -1.41 -7.76 4.45
N THR A 81 -2.71 -7.54 4.23
CA THR A 81 -3.28 -6.20 4.10
C THR A 81 -4.15 -5.88 5.30
N ASP A 82 -3.86 -4.77 5.97
CA ASP A 82 -4.70 -4.23 7.02
C ASP A 82 -5.87 -3.47 6.38
N TYR A 83 -7.09 -3.75 6.85
CA TYR A 83 -8.29 -3.03 6.44
C TYR A 83 -8.79 -2.15 7.59
N SER A 84 -9.70 -1.24 7.29
CA SER A 84 -10.40 -0.50 8.33
C SER A 84 -11.85 -0.34 7.92
N LEU A 85 -12.75 -0.49 8.87
CA LEU A 85 -14.16 -0.22 8.68
C LEU A 85 -14.42 1.25 9.00
N LEU A 86 -14.97 1.97 8.04
CA LEU A 86 -15.37 3.36 8.22
C LEU A 86 -16.89 3.46 8.31
N ASP A 87 -17.37 4.20 9.30
CA ASP A 87 -18.78 4.52 9.45
C ASP A 87 -19.01 6.03 9.34
N MET A 88 -20.19 6.42 8.84
CA MET A 88 -20.56 7.81 8.64
C MET A 88 -21.14 8.37 9.93
N ASP A 89 -20.57 9.47 10.41
CA ASP A 89 -21.17 10.29 11.45
C ASP A 89 -22.47 10.92 10.91
N PRO A 90 -23.66 10.62 11.47
CA PRO A 90 -24.93 11.10 10.95
C PRO A 90 -25.14 12.61 11.16
N GLU A 91 -24.44 13.23 12.11
CA GLU A 91 -24.55 14.67 12.38
C GLU A 91 -23.65 15.49 11.45
N THR A 92 -22.44 14.99 11.19
CA THR A 92 -21.44 15.73 10.39
C THR A 92 -21.29 15.22 8.96
N GLY A 93 -21.85 14.06 8.63
CA GLY A 93 -21.72 13.39 7.34
C GLY A 93 -20.30 12.89 7.03
N THR A 94 -19.41 12.85 8.03
CA THR A 94 -17.99 12.50 7.84
C THR A 94 -17.74 11.05 8.20
N PHE A 95 -16.97 10.35 7.37
CA PHE A 95 -16.57 8.97 7.64
C PHE A 95 -15.41 8.92 8.65
N LYS A 96 -15.56 8.08 9.67
CA LYS A 96 -14.55 7.86 10.72
C LYS A 96 -14.26 6.36 10.83
N VAL A 97 -13.01 6.02 11.16
CA VAL A 97 -12.62 4.62 11.41
C VAL A 97 -13.27 4.15 12.71
N ILE A 98 -14.01 3.05 12.65
CA ILE A 98 -14.66 2.42 13.81
C ILE A 98 -14.03 1.07 14.19
N SER A 99 -13.33 0.41 13.26
CA SER A 99 -12.52 -0.78 13.52
C SER A 99 -11.34 -0.86 12.55
N LYS A 100 -10.26 -1.47 13.00
CA LYS A 100 -9.15 -1.95 12.17
C LYS A 100 -9.21 -3.48 12.08
#